data_AF-A0A927XRX7-F1
#
_entry.id   AF-A0A927XRX7-F1
#
_cell.length_a   1.000
_cell.length_b   1.000
_cell.length_c   1.000
_cell.angle_alpha   90.00
_cell.angle_beta   90.00
_cell.angle_gamma   90.00
#
_symmetry.space_group_name_H-M   'P 1'
#
loop_
_entity.id
_entity.type
_entity.pdbx_description
1 polymer ?
#
loop_
_entity_poly.entity_id
_entity_poly.type
_entity_poly.pdbx_seq_one_letter_code
_entity_poly.pdbx_strand_id
1 'polypeptide(L)'
;MEEKRTFHSVRLEKEKCKACTNCLKRCPTEAIRVRGGRAHIIDERCIDCGECIRVCEYHAKIAVTDPLSSISRFKYKIALPAPSLYGQFKNLRSIAQVLTGLKHMGFDEVFEVARGADVVTRAIREKLRQPDLPRPLISAACPAIVRLIQVRFPDLIDHIVDIRQPMEVAALIAKREFARKHQVDENEVGCFFITPCPAKVTAIRNPIGHEKSAVDGAISVLEIYGLLSSHTRGHDTDESLVKASSWGVGWANSGGEASAVCPENSMAVDGIENVIRVLEEIENNKLSDLTFFEGSACTGGCVGGPLNFENNYVARNMIRRLVDKNGEMHPEHQVDVSMLTKYPLYNQKDIMPNTAMKLDDDIVEAMRKLEKMEEIYKRLPGYDCGSCGSPTCRTFAEDIVQGFARDMDCIHRLKEQLKIMAQQMVNLAQTTRE
;
A
#
# COMPACT_ATOMS: atom_id res chain seq x y z
N MET A 1 16.56 -20.97 -14.57
CA MET A 1 15.69 -21.04 -13.37
C MET A 1 14.61 -20.00 -13.57
N GLU A 2 13.35 -20.38 -13.73
CA GLU A 2 12.25 -19.40 -13.72
C GLU A 2 12.19 -18.80 -12.31
N GLU A 3 12.69 -17.57 -12.16
CA GLU A 3 12.41 -16.76 -10.98
C GLU A 3 10.89 -16.72 -10.80
N LYS A 4 10.42 -17.21 -9.65
CA LYS A 4 9.03 -17.05 -9.22
C LYS A 4 8.75 -15.55 -9.14
N ARG A 5 8.27 -14.95 -10.23
CA ARG A 5 7.82 -13.55 -10.23
C ARG A 5 6.71 -13.40 -9.21
N THR A 6 7.01 -12.72 -8.12
CA THR A 6 6.03 -12.30 -7.13
C THR A 6 4.97 -11.47 -7.82
N PHE A 7 3.70 -11.80 -7.57
CA PHE A 7 2.59 -11.05 -8.14
C PHE A 7 2.64 -9.57 -7.70
N HIS A 8 2.45 -8.62 -8.63
CA HIS A 8 2.19 -7.22 -8.33
C HIS A 8 0.91 -6.74 -9.02
N SER A 9 0.11 -5.95 -8.29
CA SER A 9 -1.13 -5.34 -8.78
C SER A 9 -0.86 -4.13 -9.66
N VAL A 10 0.11 -3.29 -9.29
CA VAL A 10 0.49 -2.13 -10.09
C VAL A 10 1.25 -2.61 -11.34
N ARG A 11 0.70 -2.33 -12.52
CA ARG A 11 1.30 -2.71 -13.80
C ARG A 11 1.36 -1.55 -14.78
N LEU A 12 2.10 -1.74 -15.87
CA LEU A 12 2.20 -0.79 -16.97
C LEU A 12 1.47 -1.31 -18.21
N GLU A 13 0.53 -0.53 -18.72
CA GLU A 13 0.05 -0.62 -20.09
C GLU A 13 1.05 0.04 -21.02
N LYS A 14 1.91 -0.78 -21.63
CA LYS A 14 3.06 -0.32 -22.40
C LYS A 14 2.68 0.63 -23.55
N GLU A 15 1.54 0.41 -24.19
CA GLU A 15 1.09 1.19 -25.35
C GLU A 15 0.59 2.60 -24.99
N LYS A 16 0.18 2.83 -23.73
CA LYS A 16 -0.20 4.16 -23.25
C LYS A 16 1.00 4.97 -22.74
N CYS A 17 2.14 4.34 -22.47
CA CYS A 17 3.29 4.99 -21.87
C CYS A 17 3.98 5.95 -22.86
N LYS A 18 4.19 7.20 -22.44
CA LYS A 18 4.95 8.22 -23.21
C LYS A 18 6.34 8.51 -22.65
N ALA A 19 6.85 7.70 -21.72
CA ALA A 19 8.15 7.90 -21.08
C ALA A 19 8.40 9.30 -20.50
N CYS A 20 7.36 9.98 -19.99
CA CYS A 20 7.47 11.35 -19.47
C CYS A 20 8.23 11.50 -18.13
N THR A 21 8.73 10.41 -17.54
CA THR A 21 9.48 10.39 -16.26
C THR A 21 8.74 10.87 -14.99
N ASN A 22 7.47 11.24 -15.07
CA ASN A 22 6.76 11.72 -13.86
C ASN A 22 6.63 10.63 -12.79
N CYS A 23 6.33 9.39 -13.20
CA CYS A 23 6.16 8.28 -12.27
C CYS A 23 7.44 7.86 -11.54
N LEU A 24 8.63 7.97 -12.15
CA LEU A 24 9.88 7.62 -11.47
C LEU A 24 10.23 8.60 -10.35
N LYS A 25 9.89 9.89 -10.52
CA LYS A 25 10.16 10.95 -9.53
C LYS A 25 9.31 10.82 -8.27
N ARG A 26 8.21 10.07 -8.35
CA ARG A 26 7.21 9.92 -7.29
C ARG A 26 7.23 8.53 -6.66
N CYS A 27 8.11 7.66 -7.12
CA CYS A 27 8.20 6.30 -6.59
C CYS A 27 8.99 6.31 -5.27
N PRO A 28 8.37 5.98 -4.13
CA PRO A 28 8.97 6.12 -2.79
C PRO A 28 10.15 5.16 -2.52
N THR A 29 10.21 4.09 -3.30
CA THR A 29 11.26 3.06 -3.25
C THR A 29 12.12 3.05 -4.50
N GLU A 30 12.03 4.11 -5.32
CA GLU A 30 12.82 4.26 -6.53
C GLU A 30 12.70 3.05 -7.48
N ALA A 31 11.56 2.37 -7.48
CA ALA A 31 11.32 1.13 -8.21
C ALA A 31 11.10 1.32 -9.72
N ILE A 32 11.07 2.55 -10.22
CA ILE A 32 10.75 2.83 -11.63
C ILE A 32 11.98 3.36 -12.36
N ARG A 33 12.27 2.77 -13.52
CA ARG A 33 13.21 3.30 -14.52
C ARG A 33 12.46 3.62 -15.81
N VAL A 34 12.95 4.55 -16.62
CA VAL A 34 12.40 4.84 -17.96
C VAL A 34 13.49 4.67 -18.99
N ARG A 35 13.41 3.61 -19.80
CA ARG A 35 14.41 3.30 -20.84
C ARG A 35 13.74 2.69 -22.06
N GLY A 36 14.34 2.91 -23.23
CA GLY A 36 13.77 2.43 -24.50
C GLY A 36 12.38 3.00 -24.78
N GLY A 37 12.13 4.25 -24.37
CA GLY A 37 10.86 4.94 -24.58
C GLY A 37 9.69 4.47 -23.70
N ARG A 38 9.93 3.64 -22.67
CA ARG A 38 8.87 3.15 -21.78
C ARG A 38 9.36 3.06 -20.32
N ALA A 39 8.42 3.12 -19.38
CA ALA A 39 8.71 2.85 -17.97
C ALA A 39 8.90 1.35 -17.72
N HIS A 40 9.69 0.99 -16.72
CA HIS A 40 9.89 -0.37 -16.22
C HIS A 40 9.77 -0.31 -14.69
N ILE A 41 9.09 -1.29 -14.10
CA ILE A 41 8.97 -1.43 -12.64
C ILE A 41 9.93 -2.55 -12.25
N ILE A 42 10.80 -2.28 -11.28
CA ILE A 42 11.63 -3.27 -10.60
C ILE A 42 10.73 -3.90 -9.55
N ASP A 43 10.30 -5.14 -9.80
CA ASP A 43 9.25 -5.82 -9.02
C ASP A 43 9.67 -5.91 -7.54
N GLU A 44 10.93 -6.22 -7.27
CA GLU A 44 11.47 -6.42 -5.93
C GLU A 44 11.43 -5.14 -5.08
N ARG A 45 11.45 -3.96 -5.70
CA ARG A 45 11.33 -2.66 -5.00
C ARG A 45 9.90 -2.14 -4.93
N CYS A 46 8.98 -2.68 -5.73
CA CYS A 46 7.62 -2.18 -5.81
C CYS A 46 6.82 -2.58 -4.57
N ILE A 47 6.29 -1.58 -3.87
CA ILE A 47 5.43 -1.78 -2.69
C ILE A 47 3.93 -1.69 -3.01
N ASP A 48 3.59 -1.57 -4.31
CA ASP A 48 2.23 -1.40 -4.82
C ASP A 48 1.44 -0.23 -4.18
N CYS A 49 2.10 0.84 -3.75
CA CYS A 49 1.42 2.01 -3.14
C CYS A 49 0.49 2.74 -4.12
N GLY A 50 0.72 2.57 -5.43
CA GLY A 50 -0.10 3.17 -6.48
C GLY A 50 0.17 4.66 -6.75
N GLU A 51 1.20 5.27 -6.17
CA GLU A 51 1.52 6.69 -6.44
C GLU A 51 1.79 6.93 -7.94
N CYS A 52 2.44 5.97 -8.61
CA CYS A 52 2.64 6.03 -10.05
C CYS A 52 1.34 5.98 -10.88
N ILE A 53 0.25 5.40 -10.35
CA ILE A 53 -1.09 5.42 -10.98
C ILE A 53 -1.65 6.83 -10.89
N ARG A 54 -1.54 7.47 -9.70
CA ARG A 54 -2.10 8.80 -9.43
C ARG A 54 -1.48 9.89 -10.31
N VAL A 55 -0.17 9.81 -10.56
CA VAL A 55 0.58 10.87 -11.26
C VAL A 55 0.71 10.65 -12.78
N CYS A 56 0.20 9.53 -13.30
CA CYS A 56 0.31 9.23 -14.72
C CYS A 56 -0.84 9.86 -15.52
N GLU A 57 -0.57 11.00 -16.15
CA GLU A 57 -1.54 11.71 -17.01
C GLU A 57 -1.98 10.91 -18.25
N TYR A 58 -1.20 9.91 -18.64
CA TYR A 58 -1.50 9.04 -19.77
C TYR A 58 -2.28 7.77 -19.36
N HIS A 59 -2.59 7.61 -18.06
CA HIS A 59 -3.25 6.42 -17.51
C HIS A 59 -2.57 5.11 -17.93
N ALA A 60 -1.24 5.15 -18.07
CA ALA A 60 -0.44 3.99 -18.46
C ALA A 60 -0.11 3.08 -17.27
N LYS A 61 -0.19 3.58 -16.04
CA LYS A 61 -0.05 2.80 -14.82
C LYS A 61 -1.44 2.40 -14.34
N ILE A 62 -1.66 1.10 -14.16
CA ILE A 62 -2.95 0.53 -13.78
C ILE A 62 -2.81 -0.36 -12.55
N ALA A 63 -3.91 -0.59 -11.85
CA ALA A 63 -4.02 -1.66 -10.87
C ALA A 63 -4.77 -2.84 -11.49
N VAL A 64 -4.17 -4.02 -11.43
CA VAL A 64 -4.84 -5.27 -11.78
C VAL A 64 -5.59 -5.76 -10.55
N THR A 65 -6.92 -5.78 -10.65
CA THR A 65 -7.86 -6.32 -9.65
C THR A 65 -8.63 -7.50 -10.24
N ASP A 66 -9.39 -8.21 -9.42
CA ASP A 66 -10.32 -9.23 -9.89
C ASP A 66 -11.61 -8.56 -10.39
N PRO A 67 -12.14 -8.95 -11.56
CA PRO A 67 -13.40 -8.42 -12.02
C PRO A 67 -14.55 -8.91 -11.12
N LEU A 68 -15.65 -8.15 -11.04
CA LEU A 68 -16.84 -8.50 -10.26
C LEU A 68 -17.39 -9.89 -10.63
N SER A 69 -17.28 -10.30 -11.90
CA SER A 69 -17.70 -11.64 -12.35
C SER A 69 -16.94 -12.79 -11.68
N SER A 70 -15.78 -12.52 -11.07
CA SER A 70 -15.00 -13.53 -10.35
C SER A 70 -15.72 -14.10 -9.12
N ILE A 71 -16.75 -13.40 -8.61
CA ILE A 71 -17.56 -13.89 -7.48
C ILE A 71 -18.27 -15.20 -7.79
N SER A 72 -18.57 -15.46 -9.07
CA SER A 72 -19.24 -16.67 -9.53
C SER A 72 -18.35 -17.92 -9.49
N ARG A 73 -17.07 -17.78 -9.15
CA ARG A 73 -16.16 -18.93 -8.91
C ARG A 73 -16.51 -19.73 -7.66
N PHE A 74 -17.29 -19.15 -6.76
CA PHE A 74 -17.69 -19.77 -5.50
C PHE A 74 -19.21 -19.92 -5.45
N LYS A 75 -19.65 -20.94 -4.72
CA LYS A 75 -21.08 -21.24 -4.53
C LYS A 75 -21.74 -20.21 -3.63
N TYR A 76 -21.04 -19.82 -2.56
CA TYR A 76 -21.46 -18.75 -1.65
C TYR A 76 -20.45 -17.61 -1.70
N LYS A 77 -20.93 -16.38 -1.68
CA LYS A 77 -20.12 -15.18 -1.93
C LYS A 77 -20.39 -14.12 -0.87
N ILE A 78 -19.32 -13.75 -0.17
CA ILE A 78 -19.32 -12.73 0.86
C ILE A 78 -18.59 -11.49 0.33
N ALA A 79 -19.25 -10.34 0.39
CA ALA A 79 -18.58 -9.05 0.18
C ALA A 79 -17.94 -8.56 1.47
N LEU A 80 -16.68 -8.16 1.39
CA LEU A 80 -15.95 -7.49 2.46
C LEU A 80 -15.74 -6.01 2.07
N PRO A 81 -16.67 -5.10 2.38
CA PRO A 81 -16.48 -3.68 2.07
C PRO A 81 -15.40 -3.08 2.96
N ALA A 82 -14.40 -2.42 2.36
CA ALA A 82 -13.51 -1.52 3.08
C ALA A 82 -14.33 -0.38 3.70
N PRO A 83 -14.01 0.10 4.91
CA PRO A 83 -14.75 1.21 5.52
C PRO A 83 -14.69 2.49 4.67
N SER A 84 -13.62 2.69 3.89
CA SER A 84 -13.48 3.81 2.97
C SER A 84 -14.52 3.83 1.85
N LEU A 85 -15.18 2.70 1.55
CA LEU A 85 -16.25 2.60 0.56
C LEU A 85 -17.43 3.51 0.93
N TYR A 86 -17.74 3.63 2.22
CA TYR A 86 -18.88 4.43 2.70
C TYR A 86 -18.69 5.92 2.41
N GLY A 87 -17.44 6.37 2.35
CA GLY A 87 -17.09 7.76 2.00
C GLY A 87 -17.29 8.09 0.54
N GLN A 88 -17.48 7.11 -0.34
CA GLN A 88 -17.52 7.33 -1.79
C GLN A 88 -18.87 7.82 -2.30
N PHE A 89 -19.90 7.87 -1.44
CA PHE A 89 -21.26 8.24 -1.80
C PHE A 89 -21.69 9.51 -1.06
N LYS A 90 -21.84 10.63 -1.77
CA LYS A 90 -22.10 11.97 -1.18
C LYS A 90 -23.39 12.10 -0.35
N ASN A 91 -24.42 11.32 -0.68
CA ASN A 91 -25.76 11.44 -0.09
C ASN A 91 -26.14 10.22 0.76
N LEU A 92 -25.14 9.54 1.32
CA LEU A 92 -25.36 8.37 2.16
C LEU A 92 -25.94 8.81 3.51
N ARG A 93 -27.13 8.31 3.85
CA ARG A 93 -27.77 8.55 5.15
C ARG A 93 -27.40 7.48 6.16
N SER A 94 -27.22 6.26 5.70
CA SER A 94 -26.78 5.11 6.51
C SER A 94 -25.84 4.21 5.72
N ILE A 95 -24.90 3.59 6.44
CA ILE A 95 -24.03 2.52 5.92
C ILE A 95 -24.87 1.37 5.36
N ALA A 96 -26.05 1.11 5.95
CA ALA A 96 -26.99 0.08 5.52
C ALA A 96 -27.35 0.16 4.03
N GLN A 97 -27.40 1.36 3.44
CA GLN A 97 -27.65 1.53 2.00
C GLN A 97 -26.58 0.87 1.14
N VAL A 98 -25.30 0.97 1.54
CA VAL A 98 -24.19 0.33 0.83
C VAL A 98 -24.23 -1.18 1.03
N LEU A 99 -24.46 -1.64 2.26
CA LEU A 99 -24.50 -3.08 2.57
C LEU A 99 -25.65 -3.78 1.84
N THR A 100 -26.84 -3.17 1.86
CA THR A 100 -28.01 -3.67 1.13
C THR A 100 -27.76 -3.65 -0.38
N GLY A 101 -27.11 -2.60 -0.90
CA GLY A 101 -26.72 -2.53 -2.31
C GLY A 101 -25.78 -3.66 -2.73
N LEU A 102 -24.81 -4.03 -1.88
CA LEU A 102 -23.93 -5.17 -2.14
C LEU A 102 -24.71 -6.50 -2.18
N LYS A 103 -25.71 -6.71 -1.31
CA LYS A 103 -26.59 -7.89 -1.41
C LYS A 103 -27.32 -7.92 -2.77
N HIS A 104 -27.84 -6.80 -3.23
CA HIS A 104 -28.53 -6.71 -4.53
C HIS A 104 -27.59 -6.89 -5.73
N MET A 105 -26.30 -6.61 -5.60
CA MET A 105 -25.29 -6.95 -6.60
C MET A 105 -25.01 -8.46 -6.70
N GLY A 106 -25.67 -9.25 -5.85
CA GLY A 106 -25.65 -10.69 -5.90
C GLY A 106 -24.75 -11.33 -4.85
N PHE A 107 -24.26 -10.63 -3.83
CA PHE A 107 -23.56 -11.27 -2.72
C PHE A 107 -24.56 -11.94 -1.75
N ASP A 108 -24.25 -13.14 -1.28
CA ASP A 108 -25.08 -13.88 -0.32
C ASP A 108 -24.95 -13.31 1.10
N GLU A 109 -23.76 -12.81 1.44
CA GLU A 109 -23.48 -12.15 2.72
C GLU A 109 -22.61 -10.90 2.55
N VAL A 110 -22.74 -9.96 3.49
CA VAL A 110 -21.85 -8.80 3.59
C VAL A 110 -21.26 -8.77 4.98
N PHE A 111 -19.94 -8.69 5.06
CA PHE A 111 -19.23 -8.61 6.33
C PHE A 111 -18.26 -7.43 6.29
N GLU A 112 -18.57 -6.41 7.07
CA GLU A 112 -17.81 -5.16 7.07
C GLU A 112 -16.37 -5.38 7.54
N VAL A 113 -15.38 -4.87 6.80
CA VAL A 113 -13.98 -4.90 7.25
C VAL A 113 -13.77 -4.06 8.52
N ALA A 114 -14.65 -3.08 8.76
CA ALA A 114 -14.72 -2.31 10.00
C ALA A 114 -14.92 -3.19 11.24
N ARG A 115 -15.66 -4.31 11.15
CA ARG A 115 -15.76 -5.29 12.27
C ARG A 115 -14.41 -5.97 12.53
N GLY A 116 -13.65 -6.26 11.47
CA GLY A 116 -12.28 -6.74 11.59
C GLY A 116 -11.37 -5.71 12.25
N ALA A 117 -11.57 -4.42 11.93
CA ALA A 117 -10.83 -3.32 12.55
C ALA A 117 -11.12 -3.18 14.05
N ASP A 118 -12.37 -3.42 14.50
CA ASP A 118 -12.71 -3.46 15.93
C ASP A 118 -11.91 -4.55 16.66
N VAL A 119 -11.83 -5.76 16.08
CA VAL A 119 -11.07 -6.88 16.65
C VAL A 119 -9.58 -6.59 16.67
N VAL A 120 -9.04 -6.04 15.58
CA VAL A 120 -7.62 -5.65 15.49
C VAL A 120 -7.30 -4.53 16.49
N THR A 121 -8.19 -3.55 16.67
CA THR A 121 -8.06 -2.49 17.68
C THR A 121 -7.85 -3.08 19.07
N ARG A 122 -8.72 -4.02 19.48
CA ARG A 122 -8.59 -4.70 20.77
C ARG A 122 -7.24 -5.45 20.86
N ALA A 123 -6.86 -6.17 19.81
CA ALA A 123 -5.60 -6.92 19.77
C ALA A 123 -4.36 -6.01 19.91
N ILE A 124 -4.33 -4.85 19.24
CA ILE A 124 -3.24 -3.87 19.35
C ILE A 124 -3.16 -3.31 20.78
N ARG A 125 -4.31 -3.02 21.42
CA ARG A 125 -4.34 -2.58 22.81
C ARG A 125 -3.73 -3.60 23.77
N GLU A 126 -4.01 -4.89 23.58
CA GLU A 126 -3.37 -5.95 24.38
C GLU A 126 -1.85 -6.02 24.14
N LYS A 127 -1.38 -5.76 22.91
CA LYS A 127 0.06 -5.69 22.61
C LYS A 127 0.73 -4.47 23.26
N LEU A 128 0.09 -3.29 23.23
CA LEU A 128 0.64 -2.08 23.84
C LEU A 128 0.85 -2.20 25.36
N ARG A 129 0.08 -3.06 26.04
CA ARG A 129 0.26 -3.37 27.47
C ARG A 129 1.50 -4.21 27.78
N GLN A 130 2.11 -4.83 26.78
CA GLN A 130 3.29 -5.69 26.98
C GLN A 130 4.54 -4.79 27.08
N PRO A 131 5.25 -4.80 28.21
CA PRO A 131 6.37 -3.87 28.45
C PRO A 131 7.62 -4.21 27.62
N ASP A 132 7.79 -5.47 27.21
CA ASP A 132 9.02 -5.96 26.57
C ASP A 132 9.07 -5.73 25.05
N LEU A 133 7.99 -5.21 24.46
CA LEU A 133 7.95 -4.94 23.02
C LEU A 133 8.65 -3.60 22.70
N PRO A 134 9.33 -3.48 21.55
CA PRO A 134 9.95 -2.23 21.13
C PRO A 134 8.91 -1.10 20.98
N ARG A 135 9.34 0.15 21.11
CA ARG A 135 8.50 1.34 20.97
C ARG A 135 9.13 2.37 20.03
N PRO A 136 8.34 3.02 19.16
CA PRO A 136 6.89 2.89 19.00
C PRO A 136 6.49 1.54 18.37
N LEU A 137 5.31 1.02 18.71
CA LEU A 137 4.68 -0.03 17.89
C LEU A 137 4.15 0.60 16.59
N ILE A 138 4.47 0.00 15.46
CA ILE A 138 4.09 0.47 14.12
C ILE A 138 2.91 -0.36 13.62
N SER A 139 1.84 0.30 13.18
CA SER A 139 0.68 -0.35 12.57
C SER A 139 1.06 -1.17 11.33
N ALA A 140 0.52 -2.39 11.24
CA ALA A 140 0.62 -3.27 10.08
C ALA A 140 -0.56 -3.15 9.10
N ALA A 141 -1.51 -2.22 9.35
CA ALA A 141 -2.76 -2.14 8.62
C ALA A 141 -2.56 -1.79 7.13
N CYS A 142 -1.58 -0.92 6.83
CA CYS A 142 -1.23 -0.52 5.47
C CYS A 142 -0.12 -1.42 4.88
N PRO A 143 -0.42 -2.35 3.94
CA PRO A 143 0.59 -3.24 3.37
C PRO A 143 1.72 -2.50 2.63
N ALA A 144 1.42 -1.33 2.06
CA ALA A 144 2.42 -0.51 1.40
C ALA A 144 3.45 0.05 2.41
N ILE A 145 3.04 0.40 3.63
CA ILE A 145 3.96 0.86 4.68
C ILE A 145 4.79 -0.31 5.22
N VAL A 146 4.18 -1.48 5.46
CA VAL A 146 4.95 -2.66 5.87
C VAL A 146 6.02 -3.01 4.83
N ARG A 147 5.67 -3.05 3.54
CA ARG A 147 6.66 -3.31 2.48
C ARG A 147 7.67 -2.17 2.30
N LEU A 148 7.29 -0.93 2.55
CA LEU A 148 8.23 0.20 2.58
C LEU A 148 9.28 -0.03 3.68
N ILE A 149 8.87 -0.45 4.88
CA ILE A 149 9.77 -0.77 5.99
C ILE A 149 10.70 -1.92 5.59
N GLN A 150 10.16 -3.00 5.02
CA GLN A 150 10.99 -4.12 4.53
C GLN A 150 12.06 -3.69 3.50
N VAL A 151 11.77 -2.71 2.65
CA VAL A 151 12.68 -2.26 1.57
C VAL A 151 13.65 -1.17 2.02
N ARG A 152 13.22 -0.24 2.88
CA ARG A 152 13.97 0.99 3.19
C ARG A 152 14.35 1.16 4.66
N PHE A 153 13.65 0.52 5.59
CA PHE A 153 13.83 0.70 7.04
C PHE A 153 13.87 -0.65 7.76
N PRO A 154 14.77 -1.58 7.35
CA PRO A 154 14.76 -2.94 7.88
C PRO A 154 14.95 -3.00 9.41
N ASP A 155 15.63 -2.00 10.01
CA ASP A 155 15.84 -1.91 11.46
C ASP A 155 14.53 -1.65 12.23
N LEU A 156 13.47 -1.18 11.57
CA LEU A 156 12.15 -0.96 12.15
C LEU A 156 11.21 -2.17 12.01
N ILE A 157 11.66 -3.30 11.48
CA ILE A 157 10.81 -4.49 11.30
C ILE A 157 10.25 -4.99 12.63
N ASP A 158 11.07 -5.03 13.67
CA ASP A 158 10.67 -5.52 15.00
C ASP A 158 9.65 -4.61 15.68
N HIS A 159 9.54 -3.36 15.22
CA HIS A 159 8.52 -2.42 15.69
C HIS A 159 7.14 -2.69 15.08
N ILE A 160 7.03 -3.43 13.97
CA ILE A 160 5.75 -3.71 13.31
C ILE A 160 4.91 -4.62 14.18
N VAL A 161 3.68 -4.21 14.48
CA VAL A 161 2.75 -5.03 15.25
C VAL A 161 2.41 -6.32 14.50
N ASP A 162 2.56 -7.46 15.18
CA ASP A 162 2.41 -8.81 14.65
C ASP A 162 0.95 -9.26 14.52
N ILE A 163 0.07 -8.36 14.09
CA ILE A 163 -1.36 -8.61 13.94
C ILE A 163 -1.74 -8.53 12.46
N ARG A 164 -2.52 -9.52 11.99
CA ARG A 164 -3.03 -9.55 10.62
C ARG A 164 -3.91 -8.35 10.33
N GLN A 165 -3.90 -7.95 9.07
CA GLN A 165 -4.66 -6.81 8.59
C GLN A 165 -6.18 -7.00 8.79
N PRO A 166 -6.95 -5.93 9.02
CA PRO A 166 -8.40 -6.02 9.25
C PRO A 166 -9.18 -6.82 8.20
N MET A 167 -8.77 -6.77 6.92
CA MET A 167 -9.43 -7.54 5.85
C MET A 167 -9.25 -9.05 6.01
N GLU A 168 -8.10 -9.50 6.53
CA GLU A 168 -7.80 -10.92 6.78
C GLU A 168 -8.60 -11.41 7.98
N VAL A 169 -8.61 -10.61 9.06
CA VAL A 169 -9.41 -10.90 10.26
C VAL A 169 -10.89 -10.94 9.92
N ALA A 170 -11.40 -9.97 9.17
CA ALA A 170 -12.78 -9.95 8.71
C ALA A 170 -13.12 -11.19 7.85
N ALA A 171 -12.26 -11.56 6.91
CA ALA A 171 -12.48 -12.74 6.07
C ALA A 171 -12.52 -14.05 6.87
N LEU A 172 -11.59 -14.23 7.82
CA LEU A 172 -11.55 -15.40 8.71
C LEU A 172 -12.84 -15.53 9.53
N ILE A 173 -13.32 -14.42 10.09
CA ILE A 173 -14.54 -14.41 10.88
C ILE A 173 -15.74 -14.67 9.97
N ALA A 174 -15.83 -13.98 8.83
CA ALA A 174 -16.95 -14.08 7.90
C ALA A 174 -17.16 -15.50 7.38
N LYS A 175 -16.08 -16.16 6.90
CA LYS A 175 -16.16 -17.54 6.37
C LYS A 175 -16.63 -18.51 7.44
N ARG A 176 -16.03 -18.48 8.63
CA ARG A 176 -16.39 -19.37 9.75
C ARG A 176 -17.82 -19.14 10.24
N GLU A 177 -18.24 -17.88 10.41
CA GLU A 177 -19.61 -17.56 10.83
C GLU A 177 -20.62 -18.02 9.79
N PHE A 178 -20.37 -17.77 8.51
CA PHE A 178 -21.25 -18.18 7.43
C PHE A 178 -21.32 -19.71 7.29
N ALA A 179 -20.17 -20.39 7.21
CA ALA A 179 -20.08 -21.84 7.09
C ALA A 179 -20.83 -22.55 8.23
N ARG A 180 -20.64 -22.09 9.48
CA ARG A 180 -21.36 -22.64 10.65
C ARG A 180 -22.85 -22.36 10.60
N LYS A 181 -23.26 -21.14 10.23
CA LYS A 181 -24.68 -20.75 10.18
C LYS A 181 -25.44 -21.52 9.09
N HIS A 182 -24.79 -21.73 7.95
CA HIS A 182 -25.40 -22.36 6.78
C HIS A 182 -25.09 -23.86 6.64
N GLN A 183 -24.25 -24.41 7.53
CA GLN A 183 -23.81 -25.81 7.54
C GLN A 183 -23.17 -26.23 6.20
N VAL A 184 -22.24 -25.40 5.72
CA VAL A 184 -21.51 -25.59 4.45
C VAL A 184 -20.01 -25.63 4.69
N ASP A 185 -19.26 -26.16 3.73
CA ASP A 185 -17.79 -26.18 3.80
C ASP A 185 -17.24 -24.76 3.60
N GLU A 186 -16.26 -24.33 4.39
CA GLU A 186 -15.60 -23.02 4.24
C GLU A 186 -14.98 -22.85 2.84
N ASN A 187 -14.58 -23.93 2.18
CA ASN A 187 -14.03 -23.91 0.81
C ASN A 187 -15.10 -23.60 -0.25
N GLU A 188 -16.39 -23.77 0.04
CA GLU A 188 -17.50 -23.36 -0.85
C GLU A 188 -17.79 -21.85 -0.74
N VAL A 189 -17.20 -21.16 0.25
CA VAL A 189 -17.45 -19.75 0.58
C VAL A 189 -16.30 -18.88 0.08
N GLY A 190 -16.58 -18.02 -0.90
CA GLY A 190 -15.65 -17.00 -1.40
C GLY A 190 -15.83 -15.66 -0.69
N CYS A 191 -14.75 -15.09 -0.18
CA CYS A 191 -14.70 -13.74 0.38
C CYS A 191 -14.02 -12.77 -0.58
N PHE A 192 -14.71 -11.69 -0.94
CA PHE A 192 -14.23 -10.71 -1.91
C PHE A 192 -14.07 -9.34 -1.27
N PHE A 193 -12.83 -8.87 -1.18
CA PHE A 193 -12.52 -7.57 -0.62
C PHE A 193 -12.79 -6.45 -1.63
N ILE A 194 -13.72 -5.57 -1.30
CA ILE A 194 -13.99 -4.37 -2.09
C ILE A 194 -12.97 -3.30 -1.68
N THR A 195 -11.92 -3.16 -2.48
CA THR A 195 -10.67 -2.53 -2.06
C THR A 195 -10.44 -1.15 -2.69
N PRO A 196 -9.97 -0.16 -1.90
CA PRO A 196 -9.50 1.13 -2.40
C PRO A 196 -8.03 1.07 -2.88
N CYS A 197 -7.35 -0.08 -2.73
CA CYS A 197 -5.89 -0.13 -2.70
C CYS A 197 -5.30 -1.31 -3.50
N PRO A 198 -4.36 -1.05 -4.44
CA PRO A 198 -3.63 -2.10 -5.16
C PRO A 198 -2.72 -2.92 -4.25
N ALA A 199 -2.08 -2.32 -3.25
CA ALA A 199 -1.24 -3.05 -2.30
C ALA A 199 -2.01 -4.12 -1.51
N LYS A 200 -3.32 -3.93 -1.28
CA LYS A 200 -4.20 -4.95 -0.66
C LYS A 200 -4.46 -6.12 -1.61
N VAL A 201 -4.60 -5.87 -2.92
CA VAL A 201 -4.69 -6.94 -3.93
C VAL A 201 -3.41 -7.78 -3.91
N THR A 202 -2.24 -7.11 -3.87
CA THR A 202 -0.97 -7.83 -3.76
C THR A 202 -0.83 -8.55 -2.42
N ALA A 203 -1.32 -7.99 -1.31
CA ALA A 203 -1.30 -8.65 0.00
C ALA A 203 -2.17 -9.92 0.04
N ILE A 204 -3.25 -9.99 -0.75
CA ILE A 204 -4.06 -11.21 -0.86
C ILE A 204 -3.30 -12.32 -1.60
N ARG A 205 -2.56 -11.95 -2.66
CA ARG A 205 -1.82 -12.91 -3.51
C ARG A 205 -0.43 -13.26 -2.95
N ASN A 206 0.19 -12.33 -2.23
CA ASN A 206 1.46 -12.47 -1.51
C ASN A 206 1.30 -11.92 -0.08
N PRO A 207 0.80 -12.76 0.85
CA PRO A 207 0.46 -12.32 2.19
C PRO A 207 1.66 -11.94 3.06
N ILE A 208 1.41 -11.00 3.98
CA ILE A 208 2.41 -10.49 4.92
C ILE A 208 2.22 -11.20 6.26
N GLY A 209 3.25 -11.90 6.71
CA GLY A 209 3.24 -12.57 8.03
C GLY A 209 2.41 -13.85 8.11
N HIS A 210 1.92 -14.41 6.99
CA HIS A 210 1.17 -15.68 6.97
C HIS A 210 1.23 -16.35 5.59
N GLU A 211 0.86 -17.63 5.49
CA GLU A 211 1.06 -18.41 4.26
C GLU A 211 0.05 -18.13 3.16
N LYS A 212 -1.22 -18.00 3.53
CA LYS A 212 -2.35 -17.88 2.60
C LYS A 212 -3.36 -16.89 3.14
N SER A 213 -3.81 -15.98 2.29
CA SER A 213 -4.88 -15.04 2.61
C SER A 213 -6.20 -15.79 2.84
N ALA A 214 -7.02 -15.30 3.77
CA ALA A 214 -8.38 -15.76 3.95
C ALA A 214 -9.35 -15.13 2.94
N VAL A 215 -8.90 -14.11 2.20
CA VAL A 215 -9.63 -13.42 1.14
C VAL A 215 -9.35 -14.11 -0.21
N ASP A 216 -10.37 -14.36 -1.03
CA ASP A 216 -10.25 -15.11 -2.29
C ASP A 216 -10.15 -14.22 -3.53
N GLY A 217 -10.52 -12.95 -3.41
CA GLY A 217 -10.45 -11.98 -4.49
C GLY A 217 -10.55 -10.54 -4.01
N ALA A 218 -10.11 -9.62 -4.86
CA ALA A 218 -10.12 -8.20 -4.57
C ALA A 218 -10.72 -7.42 -5.75
N ILE A 219 -11.86 -6.77 -5.51
CA ILE A 219 -12.59 -6.01 -6.52
C ILE A 219 -12.37 -4.52 -6.23
N SER A 220 -12.00 -3.74 -7.24
CA SER A 220 -11.75 -2.31 -7.03
C SER A 220 -13.05 -1.56 -6.74
N VAL A 221 -12.99 -0.53 -5.89
CA VAL A 221 -14.14 0.35 -5.66
C VAL A 221 -14.59 1.01 -6.97
N LEU A 222 -13.64 1.46 -7.81
CA LEU A 222 -13.93 2.02 -9.14
C LEU A 222 -14.78 1.09 -10.02
N GLU A 223 -14.51 -0.21 -9.99
CA GLU A 223 -15.23 -1.19 -10.81
C GLU A 223 -16.70 -1.31 -10.42
N ILE A 224 -17.00 -1.32 -9.12
CA ILE A 224 -18.38 -1.51 -8.66
C ILE A 224 -19.13 -0.20 -8.46
N TYR A 225 -18.45 0.96 -8.46
CA TYR A 225 -19.02 2.24 -8.04
C TYR A 225 -20.33 2.56 -8.77
N GLY A 226 -20.33 2.47 -10.10
CA GLY A 226 -21.51 2.80 -10.91
C GLY A 226 -22.70 1.90 -10.59
N LEU A 227 -22.48 0.58 -10.52
CA LEU A 227 -23.51 -0.40 -10.22
C LEU A 227 -24.00 -0.30 -8.76
N LEU A 228 -23.11 -0.08 -7.80
CA LEU A 228 -23.48 0.07 -6.41
C LEU A 228 -24.27 1.37 -6.19
N SER A 229 -23.86 2.47 -6.84
CA SER A 229 -24.55 3.76 -6.76
C SER A 229 -26.02 3.67 -7.17
N SER A 230 -26.36 2.87 -8.19
CA SER A 230 -27.76 2.67 -8.58
C SER A 230 -28.57 1.95 -7.51
N HIS A 231 -27.98 1.01 -6.77
CA HIS A 231 -28.65 0.27 -5.69
C HIS A 231 -28.72 1.03 -4.36
N THR A 232 -27.90 2.06 -4.16
CA THR A 232 -27.98 2.90 -2.95
C THR A 232 -29.18 3.87 -2.95
N ARG A 233 -29.88 4.02 -4.09
CA ARG A 233 -31.01 4.93 -4.28
C ARG A 233 -32.32 4.15 -4.40
N GLY A 234 -33.32 4.51 -3.59
CA GLY A 234 -34.71 4.04 -3.79
C GLY A 234 -35.01 2.61 -3.34
N HIS A 235 -34.10 1.95 -2.63
CA HIS A 235 -34.33 0.63 -2.02
C HIS A 235 -34.55 0.76 -0.51
N ASP A 236 -35.36 -0.15 0.05
CA ASP A 236 -35.48 -0.32 1.49
C ASP A 236 -34.13 -0.72 2.08
N THR A 237 -33.75 -0.08 3.18
CA THR A 237 -32.46 -0.27 3.84
C THR A 237 -32.60 -1.20 5.03
N ASP A 238 -31.82 -2.27 5.06
CA ASP A 238 -31.75 -3.14 6.23
C ASP A 238 -30.68 -2.65 7.21
N GLU A 239 -31.09 -1.84 8.19
CA GLU A 239 -30.22 -1.34 9.26
C GLU A 239 -29.64 -2.47 10.11
N SER A 240 -30.24 -3.66 10.11
CA SER A 240 -29.72 -4.80 10.89
C SER A 240 -28.39 -5.33 10.33
N LEU A 241 -28.05 -5.01 9.07
CA LEU A 241 -26.78 -5.36 8.44
C LEU A 241 -25.58 -4.60 9.02
N VAL A 242 -25.80 -3.42 9.59
CA VAL A 242 -24.73 -2.61 10.19
C VAL A 242 -24.35 -3.24 11.53
N LYS A 243 -23.11 -3.73 11.61
CA LYS A 243 -22.58 -4.46 12.77
C LYS A 243 -21.25 -3.90 13.26
N ALA A 244 -20.54 -3.15 12.44
CA ALA A 244 -19.29 -2.50 12.84
C ALA A 244 -19.53 -1.31 13.77
N SER A 245 -18.56 -1.05 14.64
CA SER A 245 -18.56 0.17 15.45
C SER A 245 -18.15 1.39 14.63
N SER A 246 -18.52 2.59 15.09
CA SER A 246 -18.03 3.86 14.55
C SER A 246 -16.50 3.96 14.61
N TRP A 247 -15.84 3.36 15.61
CA TRP A 247 -14.38 3.27 15.69
C TRP A 247 -13.81 2.47 14.52
N GLY A 248 -14.34 1.28 14.25
CA GLY A 248 -13.93 0.44 13.14
C GLY A 248 -14.19 1.08 11.77
N VAL A 249 -15.28 1.86 11.63
CA VAL A 249 -15.53 2.66 10.43
C VAL A 249 -14.54 3.83 10.32
N GLY A 250 -14.16 4.42 11.44
CA GLY A 250 -13.21 5.53 11.54
C GLY A 250 -11.84 5.22 10.94
N TRP A 251 -11.38 3.96 10.99
CA TRP A 251 -10.13 3.48 10.37
C TRP A 251 -10.01 3.78 8.87
N ALA A 252 -11.10 4.14 8.19
CA ALA A 252 -11.04 4.61 6.80
C ALA A 252 -10.19 5.88 6.64
N ASN A 253 -10.17 6.74 7.67
CA ASN A 253 -9.44 8.00 7.69
C ASN A 253 -8.11 7.84 8.43
N SER A 254 -7.12 8.62 8.00
CA SER A 254 -5.87 8.82 8.76
C SER A 254 -6.16 9.28 10.19
N GLY A 255 -5.53 8.63 11.17
CA GLY A 255 -5.76 8.83 12.60
C GLY A 255 -6.92 8.04 13.18
N GLY A 256 -7.70 7.35 12.34
CA GLY A 256 -8.83 6.54 12.78
C GLY A 256 -8.40 5.33 13.60
N GLU A 257 -7.29 4.69 13.21
CA GLU A 257 -6.71 3.57 13.95
C GLU A 257 -6.14 4.04 15.29
N ALA A 258 -5.30 5.07 15.29
CA ALA A 258 -4.73 5.64 16.52
C ALA A 258 -5.82 6.09 17.50
N SER A 259 -6.91 6.70 16.99
CA SER A 259 -8.05 7.10 17.81
C SER A 259 -8.75 5.88 18.47
N ALA A 260 -8.95 4.80 17.71
CA ALA A 260 -9.57 3.58 18.22
C ALA A 260 -8.65 2.79 19.16
N VAL A 261 -7.34 2.79 18.89
CA VAL A 261 -6.36 2.15 19.76
C VAL A 261 -6.19 2.95 21.06
N CYS A 262 -6.34 4.27 21.03
CA CYS A 262 -6.21 5.19 22.15
C CYS A 262 -4.93 4.94 23.01
N PRO A 263 -3.73 4.97 22.39
CA PRO A 263 -2.46 4.87 23.10
C PRO A 263 -2.12 6.17 23.86
N GLU A 264 -1.15 6.13 24.77
CA GLU A 264 -0.75 7.30 25.58
C GLU A 264 -0.13 8.41 24.73
N ASN A 265 0.76 8.04 23.81
CA ASN A 265 1.40 8.96 22.86
C ASN A 265 1.46 8.31 21.48
N SER A 266 0.72 8.87 20.52
CA SER A 266 0.72 8.38 19.13
C SER A 266 0.82 9.45 18.10
N MET A 267 1.29 9.04 16.93
CA MET A 267 1.38 9.87 15.75
C MET A 267 0.72 9.13 14.59
N ALA A 268 -0.24 9.80 13.96
CA ALA A 268 -0.85 9.34 12.71
C ALA A 268 -0.35 10.21 11.56
N VAL A 269 0.23 9.56 10.55
CA VAL A 269 0.87 10.23 9.42
C VAL A 269 0.36 9.62 8.13
N ASP A 270 -0.07 10.49 7.21
CA ASP A 270 -0.52 10.09 5.89
C ASP A 270 0.25 10.76 4.76
N GLY A 271 0.20 10.10 3.60
CA GLY A 271 1.03 10.43 2.45
C GLY A 271 2.42 9.83 2.60
N ILE A 272 2.81 8.99 1.63
CA ILE A 272 4.00 8.17 1.75
C ILE A 272 5.30 8.97 1.93
N GLU A 273 5.41 10.17 1.33
CA GLU A 273 6.57 11.04 1.53
C GLU A 273 6.69 11.53 2.99
N ASN A 274 5.56 11.82 3.65
CA ASN A 274 5.56 12.22 5.06
C ASN A 274 5.87 11.02 5.97
N VAL A 275 5.29 9.86 5.65
CA VAL A 275 5.56 8.62 6.40
C VAL A 275 7.04 8.27 6.35
N ILE A 276 7.68 8.36 5.19
CA ILE A 276 9.13 8.14 5.02
C ILE A 276 9.92 9.03 5.99
N ARG A 277 9.64 10.35 6.01
CA ARG A 277 10.36 11.29 6.88
C ARG A 277 10.20 10.95 8.35
N VAL A 278 9.02 10.51 8.77
CA VAL A 278 8.80 10.14 10.18
C VAL A 278 9.46 8.81 10.52
N LEU A 279 9.43 7.82 9.62
CA LEU A 279 10.18 6.57 9.79
C LEU A 279 11.69 6.84 9.92
N GLU A 280 12.25 7.77 9.14
CA GLU A 280 13.65 8.22 9.28
C GLU A 280 13.92 8.79 10.68
N GLU A 281 12.99 9.57 11.26
CA GLU A 281 13.15 10.10 12.62
C GLU A 281 13.00 9.01 13.70
N ILE A 282 12.15 8.00 13.48
CA ILE A 282 12.01 6.83 14.37
C ILE A 282 13.29 5.99 14.34
N GLU A 283 13.81 5.65 13.16
CA GLU A 283 15.05 4.88 12.98
C GLU A 283 16.26 5.58 13.62
N ASN A 284 16.30 6.92 13.55
CA ASN A 284 17.32 7.74 14.20
C ASN A 284 17.09 7.94 15.71
N ASN A 285 16.14 7.23 16.34
CA ASN A 285 15.81 7.31 17.76
C ASN A 285 15.44 8.73 18.25
N LYS A 286 14.88 9.58 17.40
CA LYS A 286 14.50 10.97 17.76
C LYS A 286 13.10 11.09 18.36
N LEU A 287 12.28 10.04 18.27
CA LEU A 287 10.90 9.99 18.74
C LEU A 287 10.74 8.93 19.86
N SER A 288 11.61 8.98 20.87
CA SER A 288 11.73 7.94 21.90
C SER A 288 10.53 7.84 22.85
N ASP A 289 9.72 8.88 22.96
CA ASP A 289 8.50 8.93 23.78
C ASP A 289 7.25 8.44 23.02
N LEU A 290 7.37 8.17 21.72
CA LEU A 290 6.27 7.71 20.89
C LEU A 290 5.93 6.25 21.20
N THR A 291 4.67 5.98 21.55
CA THR A 291 4.23 4.61 21.91
C THR A 291 3.63 3.86 20.73
N PHE A 292 2.97 4.56 19.82
CA PHE A 292 2.31 3.96 18.65
C PHE A 292 2.38 4.87 17.41
N PHE A 293 2.65 4.27 16.26
CA PHE A 293 2.74 4.97 14.98
C PHE A 293 1.76 4.37 13.96
N GLU A 294 0.84 5.20 13.48
CA GLU A 294 -0.08 4.88 12.39
C GLU A 294 0.43 5.52 11.09
N GLY A 295 0.93 4.69 10.16
CA GLY A 295 1.38 5.13 8.85
C GLY A 295 0.40 4.76 7.73
N SER A 296 -0.03 5.75 6.95
CA SER A 296 -0.87 5.55 5.76
C SER A 296 -0.19 6.05 4.48
N ALA A 297 0.01 5.17 3.50
CA ALA A 297 0.67 5.55 2.24
C ALA A 297 -0.09 6.63 1.43
N CYS A 298 -1.42 6.66 1.54
CA CYS A 298 -2.29 7.57 0.78
C CYS A 298 -2.70 8.79 1.63
N THR A 299 -2.77 9.97 1.02
CA THR A 299 -3.19 11.21 1.70
C THR A 299 -4.63 11.11 2.23
N GLY A 300 -4.80 11.38 3.52
CA GLY A 300 -6.06 11.24 4.24
C GLY A 300 -6.43 9.81 4.66
N GLY A 301 -5.55 8.83 4.45
CA GLY A 301 -5.79 7.41 4.77
C GLY A 301 -6.39 6.61 3.61
N CYS A 302 -7.11 5.53 3.91
CA CYS A 302 -7.68 4.63 2.91
C CYS A 302 -8.72 5.31 1.99
N VAL A 303 -9.38 6.38 2.44
CA VAL A 303 -10.25 7.23 1.60
C VAL A 303 -9.51 7.89 0.43
N GLY A 304 -8.19 8.07 0.53
CA GLY A 304 -7.34 8.60 -0.53
C GLY A 304 -6.76 7.53 -1.47
N GLY A 305 -7.16 6.27 -1.32
CA GLY A 305 -6.65 5.16 -2.13
C GLY A 305 -6.87 5.37 -3.63
N PRO A 306 -5.94 4.93 -4.50
CA PRO A 306 -5.99 5.20 -5.94
C PRO A 306 -7.12 4.46 -6.68
N LEU A 307 -7.80 3.52 -6.02
CA LEU A 307 -8.94 2.79 -6.58
C LEU A 307 -10.29 3.32 -6.09
N ASN A 308 -10.30 4.48 -5.42
CA ASN A 308 -11.53 5.18 -5.05
C ASN A 308 -12.01 6.10 -6.18
N PHE A 309 -13.32 6.39 -6.17
CA PHE A 309 -13.95 7.28 -7.15
C PHE A 309 -14.00 8.73 -6.67
N GLU A 310 -14.34 8.96 -5.41
CA GLU A 310 -14.62 10.29 -4.88
C GLU A 310 -13.34 11.03 -4.48
N ASN A 311 -13.41 12.37 -4.44
CA ASN A 311 -12.33 13.16 -3.87
C ASN A 311 -12.06 12.76 -2.40
N ASN A 312 -10.78 12.62 -2.04
CA ASN A 312 -10.37 12.13 -0.72
C ASN A 312 -10.88 13.00 0.44
N TYR A 313 -10.91 14.33 0.30
CA TYR A 313 -11.40 15.23 1.35
C TYR A 313 -12.92 15.14 1.51
N VAL A 314 -13.65 15.00 0.40
CA VAL A 314 -15.10 14.78 0.41
C VAL A 314 -15.42 13.45 1.09
N ALA A 315 -14.72 12.38 0.70
CA ALA A 315 -14.88 11.06 1.29
C ALA A 315 -14.53 11.04 2.78
N ARG A 316 -13.44 11.72 3.18
CA ARG A 316 -13.05 11.87 4.58
C ARG A 316 -14.14 12.53 5.42
N ASN A 317 -14.72 13.61 4.91
CA ASN A 317 -15.80 14.31 5.59
C ASN A 317 -17.07 13.45 5.69
N MET A 318 -17.36 12.64 4.66
CA MET A 318 -18.48 11.71 4.68
C MET A 318 -18.29 10.64 5.76
N ILE A 319 -17.12 10.02 5.85
CA ILE A 319 -16.78 9.07 6.94
C ILE A 319 -16.97 9.71 8.30
N ARG A 320 -16.43 10.92 8.51
CA ARG A 320 -16.59 11.65 9.79
C ARG A 320 -18.07 11.81 10.18
N ARG A 321 -18.92 12.20 9.24
CA ARG A 321 -20.37 12.33 9.47
C ARG A 321 -21.06 11.01 9.82
N LEU A 322 -20.58 9.88 9.29
CA LEU A 322 -21.12 8.55 9.61
C LEU A 322 -20.67 8.06 11.00
N VAL A 323 -19.48 8.48 11.43
CA VAL A 323 -18.84 8.08 12.70
C VAL A 323 -19.28 8.97 13.87
N ASP A 324 -19.70 10.21 13.63
CA ASP A 324 -20.21 11.15 14.65
C ASP A 324 -21.56 10.69 15.26
N LYS A 325 -21.54 9.59 16.02
CA LYS A 325 -22.66 9.10 16.84
C LYS A 325 -22.18 8.95 18.28
N ASN A 326 -22.48 9.95 19.10
CA ASN A 326 -22.16 9.97 20.53
C ASN A 326 -22.75 8.74 21.25
N GLY A 327 -21.95 8.10 22.12
CA GLY A 327 -22.42 7.10 23.08
C GLY A 327 -22.22 5.63 22.69
N GLU A 328 -21.52 5.33 21.60
CA GLU A 328 -21.19 3.94 21.26
C GLU A 328 -20.09 3.36 22.17
N MET A 329 -20.24 2.07 22.52
CA MET A 329 -19.23 1.35 23.30
C MET A 329 -17.93 1.20 22.52
N HIS A 330 -16.80 1.44 23.19
CA HIS A 330 -15.48 1.25 22.61
C HIS A 330 -15.19 -0.24 22.28
N PRO A 331 -14.43 -0.57 21.21
CA PRO A 331 -14.13 -1.95 20.81
C PRO A 331 -13.53 -2.81 21.91
N GLU A 332 -12.78 -2.21 22.84
CA GLU A 332 -12.24 -2.90 24.02
C GLU A 332 -13.32 -3.55 24.90
N HIS A 333 -14.51 -2.94 24.99
CA HIS A 333 -15.62 -3.46 25.79
C HIS A 333 -16.64 -4.19 24.93
N GLN A 334 -16.70 -3.91 23.62
CA GLN A 334 -17.64 -4.52 22.69
C GLN A 334 -17.16 -5.86 22.12
N VAL A 335 -15.87 -5.98 21.77
CA VAL A 335 -15.30 -7.20 21.18
C VAL A 335 -15.00 -8.19 22.28
N ASP A 336 -15.57 -9.39 22.27
CA ASP A 336 -15.24 -10.41 23.29
C ASP A 336 -13.75 -10.83 23.22
N VAL A 337 -13.07 -10.98 24.38
CA VAL A 337 -11.66 -11.40 24.48
C VAL A 337 -11.40 -12.72 23.74
N SER A 338 -12.36 -13.64 23.75
CA SER A 338 -12.25 -14.93 23.07
C SER A 338 -12.08 -14.80 21.56
N MET A 339 -12.44 -13.67 20.95
CA MET A 339 -12.15 -13.40 19.54
C MET A 339 -10.64 -13.39 19.27
N LEU A 340 -9.82 -13.02 20.27
CA LEU A 340 -8.37 -12.97 20.14
C LEU A 340 -7.72 -14.35 20.06
N THR A 341 -8.35 -15.37 20.62
CA THR A 341 -7.84 -16.75 20.65
C THR A 341 -8.58 -17.68 19.69
N LYS A 342 -9.82 -17.37 19.33
CA LYS A 342 -10.65 -18.18 18.42
C LYS A 342 -10.17 -18.14 16.97
N TYR A 343 -9.53 -17.06 16.56
CA TYR A 343 -9.05 -16.86 15.19
C TYR A 343 -7.53 -16.66 15.17
N PRO A 344 -6.83 -17.07 14.10
CA PRO A 344 -5.39 -16.84 13.97
C PRO A 344 -5.13 -15.37 13.64
N LEU A 345 -5.24 -14.49 14.63
CA LEU A 345 -5.09 -13.04 14.46
C LEU A 345 -3.64 -12.59 14.31
N TYR A 346 -2.71 -13.33 14.91
CA TYR A 346 -1.29 -12.99 14.91
C TYR A 346 -0.59 -13.53 13.67
N ASN A 347 0.54 -12.90 13.33
CA ASN A 347 1.42 -13.38 12.27
C ASN A 347 1.96 -14.78 12.61
N GLN A 348 1.95 -15.66 11.62
CA GLN A 348 2.50 -17.02 11.70
C GLN A 348 3.91 -17.12 11.10
N LYS A 349 4.33 -16.08 10.38
CA LYS A 349 5.64 -15.94 9.76
C LYS A 349 6.22 -14.58 10.12
N ASP A 350 7.53 -14.56 10.25
CA ASP A 350 8.26 -13.32 10.45
C ASP A 350 8.19 -12.44 9.20
N ILE A 351 8.11 -11.13 9.44
CA ILE A 351 8.28 -10.14 8.38
C ILE A 351 9.78 -10.00 8.17
N MET A 352 10.28 -10.34 6.98
CA MET A 352 11.71 -10.32 6.70
C MET A 352 12.10 -9.07 5.90
N PRO A 353 13.34 -8.56 6.05
CA PRO A 353 13.84 -7.48 5.22
C PRO A 353 13.89 -7.92 3.75
N ASN A 354 13.67 -6.97 2.85
CA ASN A 354 13.73 -7.18 1.42
C ASN A 354 15.13 -6.79 0.91
N THR A 355 15.78 -7.71 0.19
CA THR A 355 17.14 -7.53 -0.33
C THR A 355 17.20 -6.75 -1.64
N ALA A 356 16.09 -6.15 -2.11
CA ALA A 356 16.00 -5.46 -3.40
C ALA A 356 16.98 -4.29 -3.61
N MET A 357 17.55 -3.77 -2.53
CA MET A 357 18.53 -2.67 -2.55
C MET A 357 19.98 -3.17 -2.46
N LYS A 358 20.22 -4.50 -2.39
CA LYS A 358 21.58 -5.07 -2.40
C LYS A 358 22.24 -4.89 -3.77
N LEU A 359 23.52 -4.52 -3.76
CA LEU A 359 24.33 -4.35 -4.97
C LEU A 359 24.91 -5.66 -5.49
N ASP A 360 25.23 -6.58 -4.60
CA ASP A 360 25.75 -7.92 -4.87
C ASP A 360 25.45 -8.85 -3.67
N ASP A 361 25.51 -10.16 -3.90
CA ASP A 361 25.40 -11.17 -2.83
C ASP A 361 26.76 -11.37 -2.13
N ASP A 362 27.87 -11.17 -2.85
CA ASP A 362 29.20 -11.15 -2.27
C ASP A 362 29.50 -9.78 -1.65
N ILE A 363 29.87 -9.77 -0.36
CA ILE A 363 30.09 -8.53 0.40
C ILE A 363 31.26 -7.72 -0.18
N VAL A 364 32.32 -8.38 -0.64
CA VAL A 364 33.50 -7.69 -1.19
C VAL A 364 33.14 -7.01 -2.51
N GLU A 365 32.42 -7.72 -3.38
CA GLU A 365 31.91 -7.14 -4.62
C GLU A 365 30.88 -6.03 -4.38
N ALA A 366 30.00 -6.19 -3.39
CA ALA A 366 29.05 -5.15 -3.01
C ALA A 366 29.76 -3.88 -2.54
N MET A 367 30.82 -4.00 -1.72
CA MET A 367 31.65 -2.86 -1.29
C MET A 367 32.35 -2.19 -2.47
N ARG A 368 32.95 -2.97 -3.38
CA ARG A 368 33.59 -2.45 -4.60
C ARG A 368 32.60 -1.69 -5.49
N LYS A 369 31.40 -2.24 -5.67
CA LYS A 369 30.30 -1.60 -6.39
C LYS A 369 29.87 -0.30 -5.71
N LEU A 370 29.78 -0.28 -4.38
CA LEU A 370 29.42 0.90 -3.59
C LEU A 370 30.46 2.03 -3.75
N GLU A 371 31.74 1.71 -3.65
CA GLU A 371 32.83 2.68 -3.85
C GLU A 371 32.76 3.30 -5.26
N LYS A 372 32.63 2.45 -6.29
CA LYS A 372 32.48 2.91 -7.68
C LYS A 372 31.23 3.76 -7.88
N MET A 373 30.13 3.41 -7.21
CA MET A 373 28.89 4.18 -7.25
C MET A 373 29.08 5.58 -6.67
N GLU A 374 29.77 5.72 -5.53
CA GLU A 374 30.09 7.01 -4.93
C GLU A 374 31.02 7.86 -5.81
N GLU A 375 32.00 7.24 -6.48
CA GLU A 375 32.87 7.94 -7.46
C GLU A 375 32.09 8.46 -8.68
N ILE A 376 31.14 7.67 -9.19
CA ILE A 376 30.26 8.10 -10.29
C ILE A 376 29.35 9.22 -9.79
N TYR A 377 28.73 9.04 -8.63
CA TYR A 377 27.79 10.00 -8.05
C TYR A 377 28.42 11.39 -7.87
N LYS A 378 29.67 11.47 -7.37
CA LYS A 378 30.42 12.74 -7.24
C LYS A 378 30.66 13.48 -8.56
N ARG A 379 30.63 12.79 -9.69
CA ARG A 379 30.80 13.38 -11.03
C ARG A 379 29.48 13.79 -11.68
N LEU A 380 28.36 13.33 -11.13
CA LEU A 380 27.03 13.68 -11.62
C LEU A 380 26.60 15.06 -11.09
N PRO A 381 25.71 15.76 -11.80
CA PRO A 381 25.34 17.12 -11.44
C PRO A 381 24.53 17.27 -10.14
N GLY A 382 23.99 16.19 -9.59
CA GLY A 382 23.18 16.22 -8.35
C GLY A 382 21.79 16.86 -8.47
N TYR A 383 21.30 17.11 -9.70
CA TYR A 383 20.00 17.78 -9.91
C TYR A 383 18.77 16.89 -9.75
N ASP A 384 18.95 15.57 -9.77
CA ASP A 384 17.87 14.57 -9.69
C ASP A 384 16.73 14.83 -10.70
N CYS A 385 17.10 15.31 -11.88
CA CYS A 385 16.14 15.78 -12.88
C CYS A 385 15.34 14.65 -13.56
N GLY A 386 15.76 13.39 -13.43
CA GLY A 386 15.12 12.22 -14.03
C GLY A 386 15.36 12.00 -15.53
N SER A 387 16.12 12.87 -16.21
CA SER A 387 16.24 12.89 -17.67
C SER A 387 16.93 11.65 -18.26
N CYS A 388 17.82 11.00 -17.50
CA CYS A 388 18.47 9.75 -17.89
C CYS A 388 17.58 8.51 -17.69
N GLY A 389 16.37 8.70 -17.14
CA GLY A 389 15.47 7.59 -16.86
C GLY A 389 15.63 6.95 -15.49
N SER A 390 16.42 7.55 -14.59
CA SER A 390 16.59 7.11 -13.19
C SER A 390 16.07 8.18 -12.22
N PRO A 391 15.44 7.82 -11.08
CA PRO A 391 14.85 8.76 -10.11
C PRO A 391 15.79 9.88 -9.66
N THR A 392 17.00 9.51 -9.27
CA THR A 392 18.03 10.37 -8.68
C THR A 392 19.39 10.12 -9.35
N CYS A 393 20.34 11.04 -9.20
CA CYS A 393 21.71 10.85 -9.65
C CYS A 393 22.35 9.64 -8.94
N ARG A 394 21.98 9.38 -7.68
CA ARG A 394 22.43 8.20 -6.92
C ARG A 394 21.93 6.90 -7.58
N THR A 395 20.64 6.81 -7.89
CA THR A 395 20.10 5.64 -8.63
C THR A 395 20.65 5.50 -10.04
N PHE A 396 21.01 6.61 -10.70
CA PHE A 396 21.69 6.55 -12.00
C PHE A 396 23.12 6.01 -11.87
N ALA A 397 23.85 6.40 -10.81
CA ALA A 397 25.15 5.83 -10.51
C ALA A 397 25.05 4.33 -10.22
N GLU A 398 24.04 3.91 -9.45
CA GLU A 398 23.71 2.50 -9.22
C GLU A 398 23.48 1.77 -10.55
N ASP A 399 22.65 2.34 -11.43
CA ASP A 399 22.36 1.76 -12.73
C ASP A 399 23.63 1.60 -13.60
N ILE A 400 24.58 2.54 -13.54
CA ILE A 400 25.85 2.42 -14.27
C ILE A 400 26.71 1.28 -13.70
N VAL A 401 26.80 1.18 -12.37
CA VAL A 401 27.59 0.13 -11.70
C VAL A 401 27.02 -1.26 -11.99
N GLN A 402 25.69 -1.37 -12.06
CA GLN A 402 25.00 -2.61 -12.41
C GLN A 402 24.98 -2.91 -13.93
N GLY A 403 25.60 -2.06 -14.77
CA GLY A 403 25.66 -2.26 -16.23
C GLY A 403 24.36 -1.96 -16.97
N PHE A 404 23.42 -1.32 -16.29
CA PHE A 404 22.10 -0.97 -16.79
C PHE A 404 22.05 0.38 -17.53
N ALA A 405 23.05 1.24 -17.31
CA ALA A 405 23.19 2.54 -17.95
C ALA A 405 24.67 2.86 -18.23
N ARG A 406 24.92 3.91 -19.03
CA ARG A 406 26.26 4.45 -19.32
C ARG A 406 26.35 5.89 -18.85
N ASP A 407 27.56 6.36 -18.49
CA ASP A 407 27.79 7.75 -18.03
C ASP A 407 27.18 8.80 -18.98
N MET A 408 27.28 8.54 -20.29
CA MET A 408 26.81 9.41 -21.36
C MET A 408 25.27 9.42 -21.54
N ASP A 409 24.53 8.53 -20.86
CA ASP A 409 23.07 8.58 -20.86
C ASP A 409 22.56 9.77 -20.00
N CYS A 410 23.42 10.38 -19.17
CA CYS A 410 23.16 11.66 -18.54
C CYS A 410 23.38 12.81 -19.54
N ILE A 411 22.32 13.55 -19.86
CA ILE A 411 22.38 14.68 -20.80
C ILE A 411 23.40 15.76 -20.41
N HIS A 412 23.63 15.97 -19.10
CA HIS A 412 24.61 16.94 -18.62
C HIS A 412 26.04 16.46 -18.86
N ARG A 413 26.32 15.18 -18.60
CA ARG A 413 27.62 14.53 -18.88
C ARG A 413 27.91 14.48 -20.37
N LEU A 414 26.90 14.14 -21.17
CA LEU A 414 26.97 14.17 -22.63
C LEU A 414 27.33 15.57 -23.15
N LYS A 415 26.65 16.62 -22.67
CA LYS A 415 26.93 18.01 -23.06
C LYS A 415 28.34 18.45 -22.67
N GLU A 416 28.82 18.06 -21.49
CA GLU A 416 30.17 18.36 -21.04
C GLU A 416 31.22 17.70 -21.94
N GLN A 417 31.05 16.43 -22.25
CA GLN A 417 31.96 15.71 -23.15
C GLN A 417 31.93 16.24 -24.59
N LEU A 418 30.75 16.60 -25.11
CA LEU A 418 30.66 17.22 -26.43
C LEU A 418 31.44 18.54 -26.52
N LYS A 419 31.45 19.34 -25.45
CA LYS A 419 32.26 20.57 -25.39
C LYS A 419 33.76 20.26 -25.41
N ILE A 420 34.19 19.26 -24.64
CA ILE A 420 35.60 18.83 -24.60
C ILE A 420 36.04 18.34 -25.99
N MET A 421 35.25 17.48 -26.63
CA MET A 421 35.52 16.97 -27.97
C MET A 421 35.56 18.09 -29.01
N ALA A 422 34.61 19.03 -28.96
CA ALA A 422 34.60 20.19 -29.86
C ALA A 422 35.87 21.05 -29.69
N GLN A 423 36.31 21.29 -28.45
CA GLN A 423 37.55 22.04 -28.20
C GLN A 423 38.78 21.28 -28.70
N GLN A 424 38.85 19.97 -28.50
CA GLN A 424 39.93 19.14 -29.02
C GLN A 424 40.00 19.18 -30.55
N MET A 425 38.84 19.14 -31.24
CA MET A 425 38.78 19.26 -32.70
C MET A 425 39.29 20.63 -33.18
N VAL A 426 38.95 21.71 -32.48
CA VAL A 426 39.48 23.06 -32.78
C VAL A 426 40.99 23.10 -32.60
N ASN A 427 41.52 22.58 -31.49
CA ASN A 427 42.95 22.55 -31.21
C ASN A 427 43.73 21.71 -32.25
N LEU A 428 43.15 20.57 -32.69
CA LEU A 428 43.69 19.72 -33.74
C LEU A 428 43.70 20.41 -35.11
N ALA A 429 42.68 21.22 -35.42
CA ALA A 429 42.63 21.97 -36.68
C ALA A 429 43.62 23.15 -36.70
N GLN A 430 43.93 23.72 -35.53
CA GLN A 430 44.89 24.81 -35.37
C GLN A 430 46.35 24.34 -35.28
N THR A 431 46.59 23.04 -35.11
CA THR A 431 47.95 22.49 -35.15
C THR A 431 48.41 22.39 -36.60
N THR A 432 49.13 23.42 -37.06
CA THR A 432 49.92 23.35 -38.29
C THR A 432 50.97 22.26 -38.12
N ARG A 433 50.95 21.25 -39.02
CA ARG A 433 52.08 20.33 -39.18
C ARG A 433 53.33 21.16 -39.45
N GLU A 434 54.31 21.10 -38.55
CA GLU A 434 55.71 21.40 -38.86
C GLU A 434 56.31 20.28 -39.73
#